data_AF-A0A0L0HRY7-F1
#
_entry.id   AF-A0A0L0HRY7-F1
#
_cell.length_a   1.000
_cell.length_b   1.000
_cell.length_c   1.000
_cell.angle_alpha   90.00
_cell.angle_beta   90.00
_cell.angle_gamma   90.00
#
_symmetry.space_group_name_H-M   'P 1'
#
loop_
_entity.id
_entity.type
_entity.pdbx_description
1 polymer ?
#
loop_
_entity_poly.entity_id
_entity_poly.type
_entity_poly.pdbx_seq_one_letter_code
_entity_poly.pdbx_strand_id
1 'polypeptide(L)'
;MGLCTSKEEIIQSKTSLAIDKAIEEDSKRLKKECKILLLGGGESGKSTIVKQMKLIHQSGYTREELMAFRPTVYKNILDSIQALIAAITNFNMTYAKPENEAVADKLMALRPDFDGSYKITPDIADAIYAIYTDPTAETALERSNEFYIIDSAPYFFADVKRIGTSDYCPTEQDVLRARIKTTGITETRFNMGQLSIHMFDVGGQRSERRKWIHCFEAVTSIIFCVALSEYDQVLLEESQQNRMAESLILFESVINSRWFLRTSIILFLNKIDLFKIKLARNPLEKYFPEYKGGPDVNKAAKFILWRFTQTNRARLNIYPHLTQATDTSNIRLVFAAVKVTILQNALKDSGIM
;
A
#
# COMPACT_ATOMS: atom_id res chain seq x y z
N MET A 1 -67.79 12.68 -13.51
CA MET A 1 -67.01 13.89 -13.18
C MET A 1 -65.57 13.66 -13.62
N GLY A 2 -65.14 14.46 -14.60
CA GLY A 2 -63.77 14.74 -15.06
C GLY A 2 -62.64 13.73 -14.87
N LEU A 3 -62.44 12.85 -15.85
CA LEU A 3 -61.17 12.19 -16.15
C LEU A 3 -60.30 13.15 -16.98
N CYS A 4 -59.57 14.04 -16.32
CA CYS A 4 -58.48 14.81 -16.94
C CYS A 4 -57.27 14.76 -16.01
N THR A 5 -56.61 13.60 -15.94
CA THR A 5 -55.24 13.51 -15.40
C THR A 5 -54.38 14.48 -16.21
N SER A 6 -53.74 15.43 -15.55
CA SER A 6 -53.00 16.47 -16.26
C SER A 6 -51.84 15.82 -17.03
N LYS A 7 -51.45 16.37 -18.19
CA LYS A 7 -50.29 15.86 -18.94
C LYS A 7 -49.03 15.80 -18.06
N GLU A 8 -48.93 16.70 -17.08
CA GLU A 8 -47.86 16.74 -16.08
C GLU A 8 -47.90 15.54 -15.12
N GLU A 9 -49.07 15.14 -14.61
CA GLU A 9 -49.21 13.96 -13.75
C GLU A 9 -48.82 12.66 -14.47
N ILE A 10 -49.17 12.54 -15.76
CA ILE A 10 -48.79 11.39 -16.58
C ILE A 10 -47.26 11.36 -16.80
N ILE A 11 -46.64 12.52 -17.04
CA ILE A 11 -45.17 12.64 -17.18
C ILE A 11 -44.48 12.31 -15.85
N GLN A 12 -44.96 12.85 -14.73
CA GLN A 12 -44.39 12.58 -13.40
C GLN A 12 -44.51 11.10 -13.03
N SER A 13 -45.65 10.46 -13.30
CA SER A 13 -45.83 9.02 -13.05
C SER A 13 -44.85 8.18 -13.88
N LYS A 14 -44.64 8.51 -15.17
CA LYS A 14 -43.65 7.82 -16.01
C LYS A 14 -42.22 8.03 -15.51
N THR A 15 -41.88 9.25 -15.09
CA THR A 15 -40.56 9.56 -14.52
C THR A 15 -40.35 8.81 -13.20
N SER A 16 -41.35 8.76 -12.33
CA SER A 16 -41.30 7.99 -11.07
C SER A 16 -41.07 6.50 -11.34
N LEU A 17 -41.83 5.90 -12.25
CA LEU A 17 -41.65 4.48 -12.62
C LEU A 17 -40.27 4.20 -13.22
N ALA A 18 -39.72 5.14 -14.00
CA ALA A 18 -38.37 5.00 -14.53
C ALA A 18 -37.30 5.08 -13.44
N ILE A 19 -37.48 5.98 -12.46
CA ILE A 19 -36.61 6.09 -11.28
C ILE A 19 -36.70 4.83 -10.44
N ASP A 20 -37.90 4.33 -10.13
CA ASP A 20 -38.10 3.12 -9.34
C ASP A 20 -37.46 1.90 -10.01
N LYS A 21 -37.60 1.78 -11.33
CA LYS A 21 -36.94 0.72 -12.11
C LYS A 21 -35.42 0.85 -12.06
N ALA A 22 -34.87 2.05 -12.20
CA ALA A 22 -33.44 2.29 -12.09
C ALA A 22 -32.90 1.94 -10.69
N ILE A 23 -33.63 2.31 -9.64
CA ILE A 23 -33.31 1.96 -8.25
C ILE A 23 -33.33 0.45 -8.04
N GLU A 24 -34.31 -0.25 -8.59
CA GLU A 24 -34.40 -1.71 -8.46
C GLU A 24 -33.25 -2.43 -9.19
N GLU A 25 -32.90 -1.97 -10.40
CA GLU A 25 -31.76 -2.46 -11.17
C GLU A 25 -30.44 -2.19 -10.45
N ASP A 26 -30.25 -0.98 -9.89
CA ASP A 26 -29.08 -0.64 -9.08
C ASP A 26 -29.01 -1.47 -7.80
N SER A 27 -30.13 -1.69 -7.12
CA SER A 27 -30.20 -2.55 -5.94
C SER A 27 -29.78 -3.99 -6.27
N LYS A 28 -30.25 -4.53 -7.39
CA LYS A 28 -29.86 -5.87 -7.88
C LYS A 28 -28.37 -5.93 -8.23
N ARG A 29 -27.81 -4.87 -8.82
CA ARG A 29 -26.38 -4.78 -9.14
C ARG A 29 -25.52 -4.70 -7.89
N LEU A 30 -25.87 -3.81 -6.95
CA LEU A 30 -25.16 -3.63 -5.67
C LEU A 30 -25.18 -4.91 -4.82
N LYS A 31 -26.28 -5.66 -4.82
CA LYS A 31 -26.36 -6.97 -4.14
C LYS A 31 -25.40 -8.02 -4.69
N LYS A 32 -24.91 -7.86 -5.94
CA LYS A 32 -23.94 -8.76 -6.58
C LYS A 32 -22.51 -8.23 -6.53
N GLU A 33 -22.32 -7.02 -6.01
CA GLU A 33 -21.01 -6.39 -5.90
C GLU A 33 -20.27 -6.91 -4.66
N CYS A 34 -19.05 -7.39 -4.85
CA CYS A 34 -18.20 -7.87 -3.76
C CYS A 34 -17.41 -6.68 -3.22
N LYS A 35 -17.76 -6.26 -2.00
CA LYS A 35 -17.09 -5.17 -1.31
C LYS A 35 -15.84 -5.68 -0.60
N ILE A 36 -14.67 -5.18 -1.01
CA ILE A 36 -13.37 -5.52 -0.44
C ILE A 36 -12.79 -4.28 0.26
N LEU A 37 -12.42 -4.44 1.52
CA LEU A 37 -11.79 -3.39 2.29
C LEU A 37 -10.30 -3.66 2.51
N LEU A 38 -9.43 -2.76 2.07
CA LEU A 38 -7.99 -2.82 2.32
C LEU A 38 -7.66 -2.14 3.65
N LEU A 39 -7.21 -2.90 4.64
CA LEU A 39 -6.82 -2.39 5.97
C LEU A 39 -5.35 -2.68 6.27
N GLY A 40 -4.80 -1.99 7.27
CA GLY A 40 -3.42 -2.17 7.72
C GLY A 40 -2.71 -0.85 8.03
N GLY A 41 -1.53 -0.95 8.64
CA GLY A 41 -0.71 0.20 9.04
C GLY A 41 -0.33 1.13 7.87
N GLY A 42 0.19 2.31 8.19
CA GLY A 42 0.80 3.18 7.17
C GLY A 42 1.87 2.41 6.38
N GLU A 43 1.96 2.65 5.07
CA GLU A 43 2.97 2.01 4.20
C GLU A 43 2.93 0.49 4.05
N SER A 44 1.93 -0.21 4.60
CA SER A 44 1.89 -1.67 4.51
C SER A 44 1.68 -2.25 3.10
N GLY A 45 1.44 -1.40 2.09
CA GLY A 45 1.31 -1.78 0.68
C GLY A 45 -0.12 -1.76 0.12
N LYS A 46 -1.11 -1.26 0.88
CA LYS A 46 -2.52 -1.16 0.45
C LYS A 46 -2.68 -0.45 -0.90
N SER A 47 -2.19 0.79 -1.01
CA SER A 47 -2.31 1.56 -2.24
C SER A 47 -1.52 0.95 -3.40
N THR A 48 -0.43 0.20 -3.12
CA THR A 48 0.28 -0.57 -4.15
C THR A 48 -0.60 -1.70 -4.68
N ILE A 49 -1.39 -2.37 -3.83
CA ILE A 49 -2.36 -3.39 -4.28
C ILE A 49 -3.44 -2.76 -5.17
N VAL A 50 -3.95 -1.58 -4.83
CA VAL A 50 -4.91 -0.86 -5.71
C VAL A 50 -4.29 -0.55 -7.07
N LYS A 51 -3.05 -0.06 -7.09
CA LYS A 51 -2.31 0.19 -8.34
C LYS A 51 -2.15 -1.10 -9.16
N GLN A 52 -1.87 -2.23 -8.51
CA GLN A 52 -1.84 -3.53 -9.17
C GLN A 52 -3.23 -3.92 -9.73
N MET A 53 -4.34 -3.63 -9.04
CA MET A 53 -5.67 -3.94 -9.58
C MET A 53 -5.95 -3.17 -10.85
N LYS A 54 -5.53 -1.90 -10.93
CA LYS A 54 -5.60 -1.13 -12.17
C LYS A 54 -4.75 -1.77 -13.28
N LEU A 55 -3.52 -2.14 -12.94
CA LEU A 55 -2.60 -2.78 -13.89
C LEU A 55 -3.12 -4.12 -14.44
N ILE A 56 -3.72 -4.93 -13.57
CA ILE A 56 -4.13 -6.31 -13.88
C ILE A 56 -5.53 -6.36 -14.51
N HIS A 57 -6.45 -5.48 -14.10
CA HIS A 57 -7.88 -5.57 -14.42
C HIS A 57 -8.47 -4.34 -15.15
N GLN A 58 -7.72 -3.24 -15.32
CA GLN A 58 -8.22 -2.01 -15.95
C GLN A 58 -7.31 -1.50 -17.08
N SER A 59 -6.74 -2.41 -17.87
CA SER A 59 -5.93 -2.08 -19.06
C SER A 59 -4.64 -1.30 -18.81
N GLY A 60 -4.15 -1.26 -17.57
CA GLY A 60 -2.89 -0.60 -17.25
C GLY A 60 -3.00 0.90 -17.01
N TYR A 61 -1.90 1.61 -17.21
CA TYR A 61 -1.81 3.06 -17.10
C TYR A 61 -1.59 3.68 -18.47
N THR A 62 -2.38 4.72 -18.76
CA THR A 62 -2.14 5.56 -19.96
C THR A 62 -0.88 6.39 -19.78
N ARG A 63 -0.32 6.91 -20.88
CA ARG A 63 0.89 7.77 -20.83
C ARG A 63 0.64 9.02 -19.99
N GLU A 64 -0.54 9.61 -20.08
CA GLU A 64 -0.95 10.78 -19.33
C GLU A 64 -0.98 10.48 -17.83
N GLU A 65 -1.51 9.32 -17.44
CA GLU A 65 -1.53 8.87 -16.05
C GLU A 65 -0.14 8.56 -15.51
N LEU A 66 0.72 7.91 -16.31
CA LEU A 66 2.13 7.70 -15.95
C LEU A 66 2.84 9.03 -15.71
N MET A 67 2.65 10.01 -16.60
CA MET A 67 3.23 11.35 -16.47
C MET A 67 2.74 12.09 -15.23
N ALA A 68 1.49 11.88 -14.80
CA ALA A 68 0.97 12.47 -13.57
C ALA A 68 1.70 11.98 -12.30
N PHE A 69 2.37 10.81 -12.33
CA PHE A 69 3.19 10.34 -11.22
C PHE A 69 4.61 10.93 -11.21
N ARG A 70 5.06 11.59 -12.29
CA ARG A 70 6.44 12.10 -12.39
C ARG A 70 6.83 13.06 -11.25
N PRO A 71 6.00 14.06 -10.86
CA PRO A 71 6.33 14.93 -9.72
C PRO A 71 6.44 14.15 -8.40
N THR A 72 5.63 13.12 -8.23
CA THR A 72 5.68 12.25 -7.04
C THR A 72 6.98 11.47 -6.99
N VAL A 73 7.41 10.88 -8.11
CA VAL A 73 8.68 10.14 -8.19
C VAL A 73 9.85 11.06 -7.86
N TYR A 74 9.90 12.26 -8.45
CA TYR A 74 10.95 13.23 -8.16
C TYR A 74 10.99 13.65 -6.69
N LYS A 75 9.83 13.93 -6.10
CA LYS A 75 9.72 14.25 -4.68
C LYS A 75 10.21 13.09 -3.82
N ASN A 76 9.78 11.85 -4.11
CA ASN A 76 10.20 10.68 -3.36
C ASN A 76 11.72 10.48 -3.40
N ILE A 77 12.36 10.71 -4.55
CA ILE A 77 13.82 10.62 -4.69
C ILE A 77 14.51 11.71 -3.88
N LEU A 78 14.05 12.96 -4.00
CA LEU A 78 14.65 14.09 -3.31
C LEU A 78 14.53 13.96 -1.79
N ASP A 79 13.33 13.65 -1.29
CA ASP A 79 13.09 13.42 0.13
C ASP A 79 13.97 12.27 0.66
N SER A 80 14.14 11.20 -0.13
CA SER A 80 14.94 10.04 0.29
C SER A 80 16.44 10.32 0.31
N ILE A 81 16.97 11.05 -0.68
CA ILE A 81 18.41 11.35 -0.73
C ILE A 81 18.78 12.35 0.37
N GLN A 82 17.92 13.32 0.65
CA GLN A 82 18.10 14.25 1.76
C GLN A 82 18.02 13.54 3.12
N ALA A 83 17.12 12.57 3.28
CA ALA A 83 17.07 11.74 4.48
C ALA A 83 18.34 10.89 4.66
N LEU A 84 18.88 10.33 3.58
CA LEU A 84 20.12 9.57 3.61
C LEU A 84 21.33 10.45 3.99
N ILE A 85 21.45 11.63 3.37
CA ILE A 85 22.51 12.60 3.69
C ILE A 85 22.41 13.02 5.17
N ALA A 86 21.22 13.37 5.65
CA ALA A 86 21.00 13.72 7.04
C ALA A 86 21.36 12.57 8.00
N ALA A 87 21.08 11.32 7.62
CA ALA A 87 21.46 10.16 8.41
C ALA A 87 22.99 9.99 8.48
N ILE A 88 23.71 10.14 7.35
CA ILE A 88 25.18 10.11 7.30
C ILE A 88 25.77 11.15 8.27
N THR A 89 25.26 12.39 8.24
CA THR A 89 25.66 13.45 9.17
C THR A 89 25.36 13.08 10.63
N ASN A 90 24.13 12.63 10.93
CA ASN A 90 23.70 12.27 12.29
C ASN A 90 24.48 11.08 12.87
N PHE A 91 24.95 10.18 12.02
CA PHE A 91 25.80 9.06 12.41
C PHE A 91 27.28 9.43 12.53
N ASN A 92 27.64 10.69 12.31
CA ASN A 92 29.01 11.19 12.31
C ASN A 92 29.92 10.39 11.34
N MET A 93 29.37 10.05 10.17
CA MET A 93 30.10 9.33 9.13
C MET A 93 30.69 10.32 8.12
N THR A 94 31.90 10.04 7.64
CA THR A 94 32.56 10.80 6.57
C THR A 94 32.34 10.10 5.24
N TYR A 95 32.15 10.85 4.16
CA TYR A 95 32.11 10.28 2.81
C TYR A 95 33.45 9.64 2.45
N ALA A 96 33.43 8.50 1.78
CA ALA A 96 34.66 7.88 1.31
C ALA A 96 35.34 8.71 0.21
N LYS A 97 34.54 9.45 -0.56
CA LYS A 97 34.98 10.43 -1.55
C LYS A 97 34.82 11.85 -1.00
N PRO A 98 35.89 12.60 -0.71
CA PRO A 98 35.79 13.94 -0.12
C PRO A 98 34.96 14.93 -0.95
N GLU A 99 34.97 14.80 -2.28
CA GLU A 99 34.16 15.61 -3.18
C GLU A 99 32.64 15.48 -2.94
N ASN A 100 32.19 14.36 -2.36
CA ASN A 100 30.78 14.12 -2.06
C ASN A 100 30.24 15.00 -0.93
N GLU A 101 31.09 15.60 -0.08
CA GLU A 101 30.64 16.59 0.91
C GLU A 101 29.98 17.79 0.23
N ALA A 102 30.66 18.37 -0.76
CA ALA A 102 30.12 19.50 -1.51
C ALA A 102 28.90 19.11 -2.37
N VAL A 103 28.81 17.86 -2.82
CA VAL A 103 27.63 17.33 -3.54
C VAL A 103 26.44 17.20 -2.59
N ALA A 104 26.67 16.68 -1.38
CA ALA A 104 25.65 16.53 -0.35
C ALA A 104 25.05 17.89 0.05
N ASP A 105 25.90 18.91 0.25
CA ASP A 105 25.44 20.27 0.57
C ASP A 105 24.53 20.86 -0.52
N LYS A 106 24.90 20.65 -1.79
CA LYS A 106 24.08 21.09 -2.93
C LYS A 106 22.72 20.39 -2.94
N LEU A 107 22.69 19.07 -2.74
CA LEU A 107 21.43 18.30 -2.70
C LEU A 107 20.56 18.67 -1.50
N MET A 108 21.16 18.98 -0.35
CA MET A 108 20.46 19.46 0.85
C MET A 108 19.89 20.87 0.68
N ALA A 109 20.45 21.69 -0.20
CA ALA A 109 19.94 23.02 -0.53
C ALA A 109 18.72 23.00 -1.47
N LEU A 110 18.51 21.90 -2.21
CA LEU A 110 17.38 21.78 -3.13
C LEU A 110 16.05 21.82 -2.37
N ARG A 111 15.09 22.56 -2.93
CA ARG A 111 13.71 22.60 -2.46
C ARG A 111 12.82 22.27 -3.65
N PRO A 112 11.91 21.29 -3.55
CA PRO A 112 10.94 21.06 -4.61
C PRO A 112 9.98 22.24 -4.65
N ASP A 113 9.86 22.88 -5.81
CA ASP A 113 8.92 23.97 -6.01
C ASP A 113 7.48 23.52 -5.76
N PHE A 114 6.68 24.37 -5.12
CA PHE A 114 5.28 24.07 -4.80
C PHE A 114 4.39 23.94 -6.04
N ASP A 115 4.84 24.45 -7.19
CA ASP A 115 4.11 24.45 -8.46
C ASP A 115 4.30 23.16 -9.28
N GLY A 116 5.12 22.21 -8.80
CA GLY A 116 5.39 20.96 -9.50
C GLY A 116 6.31 21.10 -10.72
N SER A 117 6.97 22.25 -10.89
CA SER A 117 7.95 22.48 -11.96
C SER A 117 9.30 21.82 -11.69
N TYR A 118 9.56 21.42 -10.43
CA TYR A 118 10.80 20.73 -10.06
C TYR A 118 11.03 19.47 -10.90
N LYS A 119 12.23 19.39 -11.48
CA LYS A 119 12.68 18.25 -12.27
C LYS A 119 14.04 17.79 -11.76
N ILE A 120 14.22 16.48 -11.69
CA ILE A 120 15.55 15.89 -11.60
C ILE A 120 16.17 16.02 -13.00
N THR A 121 17.13 16.94 -13.14
CA THR A 121 17.93 17.09 -14.35
C THR A 121 19.07 16.06 -14.38
N PRO A 122 19.76 15.87 -15.52
CA PRO A 122 20.92 14.98 -15.58
C PRO A 122 21.99 15.30 -14.52
N ASP A 123 22.29 16.58 -14.31
CA ASP A 123 23.27 17.02 -13.29
C ASP A 123 22.85 16.65 -11.86
N ILE A 124 21.56 16.81 -11.54
CA ILE A 124 21.01 16.41 -10.23
C ILE A 124 21.04 14.89 -10.10
N ALA A 125 20.71 14.15 -11.17
CA ALA A 125 20.76 12.69 -11.17
C ALA A 125 22.19 12.17 -10.96
N ASP A 126 23.20 12.77 -11.60
CA ASP A 126 24.60 12.41 -11.39
C ASP A 126 25.06 12.73 -9.96
N ALA A 127 24.62 13.86 -9.38
CA ALA A 127 24.88 14.19 -7.98
C ALA A 127 24.26 13.15 -7.03
N ILE A 128 22.99 12.77 -7.23
CA ILE A 128 22.33 11.73 -6.41
C ILE A 128 23.06 10.39 -6.55
N TYR A 129 23.42 10.02 -7.78
CA TYR A 129 24.15 8.78 -8.05
C TYR A 129 25.54 8.77 -7.39
N ALA A 130 26.24 9.90 -7.37
CA ALA A 130 27.54 10.03 -6.72
C ALA A 130 27.46 9.80 -5.20
N ILE A 131 26.42 10.32 -4.54
CA ILE A 131 26.16 10.06 -3.11
C ILE A 131 25.76 8.60 -2.90
N TYR A 132 24.81 8.07 -3.69
CA TYR A 132 24.30 6.71 -3.51
C TYR A 132 25.37 5.63 -3.70
N THR A 133 26.32 5.85 -4.61
CA THR A 133 27.43 4.92 -4.89
C THR A 133 28.65 5.13 -4.00
N ASP A 134 28.59 6.06 -3.04
CA ASP A 134 29.61 6.19 -2.01
C ASP A 134 29.50 5.01 -1.02
N PRO A 135 30.61 4.31 -0.68
CA PRO A 135 30.60 3.26 0.34
C PRO A 135 29.95 3.66 1.68
N THR A 136 30.03 4.94 2.05
CA THR A 136 29.39 5.47 3.26
C THR A 136 27.86 5.40 3.17
N ALA A 137 27.28 5.58 1.98
CA ALA A 137 25.83 5.48 1.78
C ALA A 137 25.32 4.06 2.00
N GLU A 138 26.05 3.02 1.56
CA GLU A 138 25.70 1.63 1.84
C GLU A 138 25.68 1.37 3.35
N THR A 139 26.74 1.77 4.06
CA THR A 139 26.84 1.60 5.52
C THR A 139 25.71 2.34 6.26
N ALA A 140 25.33 3.54 5.80
CA ALA A 140 24.20 4.27 6.37
C ALA A 140 22.85 3.57 6.09
N LEU A 141 22.65 3.02 4.88
CA LEU A 141 21.44 2.29 4.51
C LEU A 141 21.27 0.97 5.28
N GLU A 142 22.36 0.33 5.69
CA GLU A 142 22.31 -0.83 6.60
C GLU A 142 21.67 -0.49 7.95
N ARG A 143 21.76 0.78 8.36
CA ARG A 143 21.15 1.35 9.56
C ARG A 143 19.83 2.09 9.28
N SER A 144 19.17 1.79 8.15
CA SER A 144 17.88 2.39 7.75
C SER A 144 16.71 2.09 8.70
N ASN A 145 16.89 1.25 9.72
CA ASN A 145 15.92 1.11 10.81
C ASN A 145 16.01 2.23 11.87
N GLU A 146 17.08 3.03 11.87
CA GLU A 146 17.32 4.12 12.82
C GLU A 146 16.85 5.50 12.33
N PHE A 147 16.48 5.61 11.06
CA PHE A 147 15.92 6.82 10.47
C PHE A 147 14.81 6.48 9.48
N TYR A 148 14.05 7.48 9.08
CA TYR A 148 12.99 7.28 8.11
C TYR A 148 13.50 7.46 6.68
N ILE A 149 13.33 6.42 5.87
CA ILE A 149 13.52 6.44 4.42
C ILE A 149 12.46 5.53 3.80
N ILE A 150 12.01 5.83 2.58
CA ILE A 150 11.02 4.99 1.91
C ILE A 150 11.69 3.69 1.43
N ASP A 151 10.97 2.58 1.51
CA ASP A 151 11.46 1.26 1.06
C ASP A 151 11.91 1.22 -0.42
N SER A 152 11.32 2.06 -1.26
CA SER A 152 11.63 2.14 -2.69
C SER A 152 12.87 3.00 -3.00
N ALA A 153 13.49 3.65 -2.02
CA ALA A 153 14.62 4.57 -2.26
C ALA A 153 15.78 3.91 -3.02
N PRO A 154 16.26 2.69 -2.66
CA PRO A 154 17.34 2.04 -3.40
C PRO A 154 17.00 1.79 -4.87
N TYR A 155 15.75 1.41 -5.18
CA TYR A 155 15.30 1.24 -6.57
C TYR A 155 15.43 2.54 -7.36
N PHE A 156 14.95 3.65 -6.80
CA PHE A 156 15.01 4.91 -7.51
C PHE A 156 16.42 5.48 -7.63
N PHE A 157 17.28 5.29 -6.62
CA PHE A 157 18.67 5.73 -6.70
C PHE A 157 19.47 4.94 -7.74
N ALA A 158 19.26 3.62 -7.82
CA ALA A 158 19.90 2.79 -8.84
C ALA A 158 19.51 3.22 -10.27
N ASP A 159 18.24 3.63 -10.45
CA ASP A 159 17.70 4.08 -11.74
C ASP A 159 17.73 5.61 -11.93
N VAL A 160 18.37 6.38 -11.03
CA VAL A 160 18.22 7.83 -11.03
C VAL A 160 18.69 8.48 -12.33
N LYS A 161 19.68 7.88 -13.01
CA LYS A 161 20.17 8.34 -14.31
C LYS A 161 19.12 8.20 -15.41
N ARG A 162 18.34 7.11 -15.43
CA ARG A 162 17.18 6.95 -16.33
C ARG A 162 16.12 8.01 -16.01
N ILE A 163 15.87 8.24 -14.73
CA ILE A 163 14.84 9.17 -14.23
C ILE A 163 15.20 10.64 -14.49
N GLY A 164 16.49 10.97 -14.52
CA GLY A 164 17.03 12.30 -14.80
C GLY A 164 17.06 12.70 -16.28
N THR A 165 16.72 11.79 -17.20
CA THR A 165 16.64 12.09 -18.64
C THR A 165 15.56 13.13 -18.94
N SER A 166 15.77 13.96 -19.97
CA SER A 166 14.83 15.04 -20.32
C SER A 166 13.44 14.51 -20.72
N ASP A 167 13.41 13.36 -21.38
CA ASP A 167 12.23 12.66 -21.88
C ASP A 167 11.66 11.63 -20.90
N TYR A 168 12.13 11.62 -19.64
CA TYR A 168 11.66 10.69 -18.62
C TYR A 168 10.12 10.67 -18.52
N CYS A 169 9.59 9.47 -18.77
CA CYS A 169 8.21 9.08 -18.51
C CYS A 169 8.25 7.93 -17.48
N PRO A 170 7.54 8.06 -16.33
CA PRO A 170 7.49 6.98 -15.34
C PRO A 170 7.01 5.67 -15.96
N THR A 171 7.64 4.57 -15.58
CA THR A 171 7.19 3.22 -15.91
C THR A 171 6.11 2.78 -14.92
N GLU A 172 5.39 1.71 -15.23
CA GLU A 172 4.46 1.08 -14.28
C GLU A 172 5.18 0.66 -12.98
N GLN A 173 6.44 0.24 -13.07
CA GLN A 173 7.25 -0.08 -11.90
C GLN A 173 7.55 1.15 -11.03
N ASP A 174 7.82 2.30 -11.66
CA ASP A 174 7.99 3.57 -10.95
C ASP A 174 6.68 3.94 -10.24
N VAL A 175 5.53 3.78 -10.90
CA VAL A 175 4.21 4.05 -10.32
C VAL A 175 3.91 3.13 -9.13
N LEU A 176 4.18 1.83 -9.24
CA LEU A 176 3.98 0.87 -8.15
C LEU A 176 4.83 1.20 -6.92
N ARG A 177 6.05 1.72 -7.14
CA ARG A 177 7.02 2.07 -6.09
C ARG A 177 6.88 3.50 -5.57
N ALA A 178 6.22 4.37 -6.32
CA ALA A 178 5.95 5.75 -5.92
C ALA A 178 5.03 5.79 -4.70
N ARG A 179 5.42 6.61 -3.73
CA ARG A 179 4.73 6.78 -2.47
C ARG A 179 3.98 8.10 -2.44
N ILE A 180 2.67 7.97 -2.24
CA ILE A 180 1.77 9.07 -1.91
C ILE A 180 1.13 8.70 -0.57
N LYS A 181 1.12 9.63 0.37
CA LYS A 181 0.42 9.43 1.65
C LYS A 181 -1.08 9.42 1.38
N THR A 182 -1.71 8.26 1.49
CA THR A 182 -3.16 8.11 1.32
C THR A 182 -3.90 8.78 2.46
N THR A 183 -4.81 9.70 2.12
CA THR A 183 -5.70 10.40 3.05
C THR A 183 -7.14 10.14 2.66
N GLY A 184 -8.02 9.96 3.64
CA GLY A 184 -9.42 9.65 3.41
C GLY A 184 -9.64 8.22 2.89
N ILE A 185 -10.67 8.09 2.05
CA ILE A 185 -11.13 6.82 1.48
C ILE A 185 -11.13 7.00 -0.04
N THR A 186 -10.50 6.07 -0.75
CA THR A 186 -10.52 5.99 -2.21
C THR A 186 -11.22 4.70 -2.62
N GLU A 187 -12.15 4.81 -3.56
CA GLU A 187 -12.92 3.68 -4.08
C GLU A 187 -12.46 3.33 -5.49
N THR A 188 -12.38 2.04 -5.79
CA THR A 188 -12.04 1.56 -7.13
C THR A 188 -12.94 0.38 -7.48
N ARG A 189 -13.56 0.43 -8.66
CA ARG A 189 -14.42 -0.63 -9.17
C ARG A 189 -13.77 -1.30 -10.37
N PHE A 190 -13.74 -2.62 -10.38
CA PHE A 190 -13.21 -3.40 -11.50
C PHE A 190 -13.85 -4.78 -11.56
N ASN A 191 -13.79 -5.40 -12.74
CA ASN A 191 -14.29 -6.75 -12.94
C ASN A 191 -13.15 -7.77 -12.83
N MET A 192 -13.34 -8.81 -12.03
CA MET A 192 -12.42 -9.93 -11.89
C MET A 192 -13.07 -11.22 -12.42
N GLY A 193 -13.10 -11.36 -13.75
CA GLY A 193 -13.93 -12.36 -14.41
C GLY A 193 -15.41 -11.99 -14.29
N GLN A 194 -16.23 -12.85 -13.68
CA GLN A 194 -17.66 -12.59 -13.46
C GLN A 194 -17.97 -11.81 -12.17
N LEU A 195 -16.97 -11.57 -11.32
CA LEU A 195 -17.14 -10.82 -10.08
C LEU A 195 -16.99 -9.32 -10.32
N SER A 196 -17.97 -8.54 -9.90
CA SER A 196 -17.86 -7.09 -9.76
C SER A 196 -17.22 -6.78 -8.42
N ILE A 197 -16.02 -6.21 -8.42
CA ILE A 197 -15.28 -5.87 -7.19
C ILE A 197 -15.41 -4.37 -6.93
N HIS A 198 -15.77 -4.02 -5.70
CA HIS A 198 -15.70 -2.66 -5.17
C HIS A 198 -14.68 -2.61 -4.04
N MET A 199 -13.49 -2.10 -4.37
CA MET A 199 -12.37 -2.04 -3.46
C MET A 199 -12.27 -0.67 -2.80
N PHE A 200 -12.06 -0.67 -1.49
CA PHE A 200 -11.89 0.52 -0.67
C PHE A 200 -10.46 0.56 -0.13
N ASP A 201 -9.70 1.59 -0.49
CA ASP A 201 -8.39 1.90 0.09
C ASP A 201 -8.51 3.06 1.06
N VAL A 202 -8.01 2.85 2.28
CA VAL A 202 -8.13 3.81 3.37
C VAL A 202 -6.74 4.17 3.89
N GLY A 203 -6.60 5.41 4.36
CA GLY A 203 -5.37 5.85 5.02
C GLY A 203 -5.02 4.96 6.21
N GLY A 204 -3.78 4.44 6.25
CA GLY A 204 -3.32 3.52 7.30
C GLY A 204 -2.82 4.19 8.60
N GLN A 205 -2.56 5.49 8.54
CA GLN A 205 -2.04 6.27 9.67
C GLN A 205 -3.10 6.49 10.73
N ARG A 206 -2.68 6.66 12.00
CA ARG A 206 -3.60 6.75 13.14
C ARG A 206 -4.66 7.87 12.97
N SER A 207 -4.27 9.01 12.39
CA SER A 207 -5.18 10.13 12.11
C SER A 207 -6.33 9.77 11.15
N GLU A 208 -6.11 8.80 10.26
CA GLU A 208 -7.07 8.41 9.22
C GLU A 208 -8.04 7.32 9.68
N ARG A 209 -7.69 6.53 10.72
CA ARG A 209 -8.45 5.35 11.13
C ARG A 209 -9.87 5.64 11.59
N ARG A 210 -10.14 6.84 12.12
CA ARG A 210 -11.49 7.27 12.52
C ARG A 210 -12.47 7.29 11.33
N LYS A 211 -11.96 7.49 10.10
CA LYS A 211 -12.76 7.54 8.88
C LYS A 211 -13.17 6.14 8.39
N TRP A 212 -12.50 5.09 8.86
CA TRP A 212 -12.72 3.71 8.37
C TRP A 212 -14.15 3.23 8.58
N ILE A 213 -14.81 3.66 9.65
CA ILE A 213 -16.20 3.27 9.96
C ILE A 213 -17.17 3.56 8.80
N HIS A 214 -16.89 4.58 7.98
CA HIS A 214 -17.73 4.96 6.84
C HIS A 214 -17.74 3.93 5.70
N CYS A 215 -16.89 2.90 5.74
CA CYS A 215 -16.84 1.85 4.73
C CYS A 215 -17.07 0.43 5.29
N PHE A 216 -17.46 0.29 6.56
CA PHE A 216 -17.61 -1.03 7.21
C PHE A 216 -18.92 -1.76 6.90
N GLU A 217 -19.91 -1.08 6.33
CA GLU A 217 -21.19 -1.72 6.00
C GLU A 217 -21.06 -2.69 4.82
N ALA A 218 -21.67 -3.87 4.96
CA ALA A 218 -21.77 -4.91 3.92
C ALA A 218 -20.42 -5.32 3.29
N VAL A 219 -19.34 -5.36 4.09
CA VAL A 219 -18.02 -5.80 3.61
C VAL A 219 -17.98 -7.32 3.46
N THR A 220 -17.79 -7.79 2.22
CA THR A 220 -17.65 -9.21 1.87
C THR A 220 -16.32 -9.79 2.36
N SER A 221 -15.23 -9.04 2.19
CA SER A 221 -13.89 -9.50 2.57
C SER A 221 -12.98 -8.34 2.98
N ILE A 222 -12.10 -8.59 3.94
CA ILE A 222 -11.03 -7.69 4.32
C ILE A 222 -9.72 -8.26 3.81
N ILE A 223 -8.93 -7.42 3.13
CA ILE A 223 -7.52 -7.70 2.89
C ILE A 223 -6.75 -6.84 3.89
N PHE A 224 -6.21 -7.48 4.93
CA PHE A 224 -5.37 -6.82 5.92
C PHE A 224 -3.91 -6.95 5.50
N CYS A 225 -3.25 -5.83 5.24
CA CYS A 225 -1.87 -5.76 4.79
C CYS A 225 -0.93 -5.48 5.97
N VAL A 226 0.02 -6.40 6.18
CA VAL A 226 1.11 -6.32 7.15
C VAL A 226 2.42 -6.21 6.38
N ALA A 227 3.24 -5.21 6.69
CA ALA A 227 4.58 -5.14 6.15
C ALA A 227 5.54 -5.96 7.03
N LEU A 228 6.01 -7.09 6.51
CA LEU A 228 6.95 -7.95 7.23
C LEU A 228 8.25 -7.23 7.58
N SER A 229 8.72 -6.34 6.71
CA SER A 229 9.99 -5.59 6.86
C SER A 229 10.00 -4.53 7.95
N GLU A 230 8.86 -4.28 8.61
CA GLU A 230 8.70 -3.22 9.64
C GLU A 230 8.92 -3.74 11.07
N TYR A 231 9.36 -5.00 11.24
CA TYR A 231 9.58 -5.63 12.55
C TYR A 231 10.62 -4.91 13.41
N ASP A 232 11.59 -4.23 12.79
CA ASP A 232 12.70 -3.54 13.43
C ASP A 232 12.56 -2.00 13.40
N GLN A 233 11.40 -1.48 12.97
CA GLN A 233 11.15 -0.05 12.78
C GLN A 233 10.17 0.52 13.82
N VAL A 234 10.26 1.83 14.03
CA VAL A 234 9.33 2.61 14.87
C VAL A 234 8.36 3.43 14.03
N LEU A 235 7.20 3.77 14.59
CA LEU A 235 6.20 4.59 13.89
C LEU A 235 6.77 5.97 13.57
N LEU A 236 6.36 6.52 12.42
CA LEU A 236 6.68 7.91 12.09
C LEU A 236 5.94 8.87 13.02
N GLU A 237 4.73 8.50 13.44
CA GLU A 237 3.91 9.29 14.36
C GLU A 237 4.38 9.21 15.84
N GLU A 238 5.16 8.18 16.21
CA GLU A 238 5.57 7.93 17.59
C GLU A 238 6.86 7.08 17.65
N SER A 239 7.99 7.71 17.98
CA SER A 239 9.33 7.09 17.92
C SER A 239 9.59 5.96 18.92
N GLN A 240 8.73 5.79 19.94
CA GLN A 240 8.87 4.73 20.95
C GLN A 240 8.05 3.48 20.62
N GLN A 241 7.17 3.56 19.62
CA GLN A 241 6.26 2.47 19.29
C GLN A 241 6.77 1.68 18.08
N ASN A 242 7.03 0.39 18.26
CA ASN A 242 7.39 -0.51 17.16
C ASN A 242 6.21 -0.68 16.17
N ARG A 243 6.51 -0.63 14.86
CA ARG A 243 5.50 -0.68 13.79
C ARG A 243 4.77 -2.02 13.72
N MET A 244 5.48 -3.13 13.89
CA MET A 244 4.86 -4.47 13.87
C MET A 244 3.96 -4.69 15.08
N ALA A 245 4.37 -4.22 16.27
CA ALA A 245 3.53 -4.25 17.47
C ALA A 245 2.24 -3.41 17.28
N GLU A 246 2.35 -2.21 16.70
CA GLU A 246 1.18 -1.41 16.33
C GLU A 246 0.27 -2.15 15.32
N SER A 247 0.86 -2.83 14.34
CA SER A 247 0.10 -3.60 13.35
C SER A 247 -0.65 -4.77 13.99
N LEU A 248 -0.10 -5.41 15.02
CA LEU A 248 -0.78 -6.46 15.80
C LEU A 248 -1.98 -5.91 16.56
N ILE A 249 -1.81 -4.78 17.27
CA ILE A 249 -2.90 -4.10 18.00
C ILE A 249 -4.01 -3.70 17.03
N LEU A 250 -3.64 -3.13 15.88
CA LEU A 250 -4.56 -2.75 14.83
C LEU A 250 -5.34 -3.96 14.30
N PHE A 251 -4.64 -5.05 13.97
CA PHE A 251 -5.28 -6.26 13.50
C PHE A 251 -6.23 -6.87 14.54
N GLU A 252 -5.82 -6.93 15.80
CA GLU A 252 -6.66 -7.40 16.90
C GLU A 252 -7.98 -6.61 16.98
N SER A 253 -7.94 -5.30 16.81
CA SER A 253 -9.13 -4.44 16.81
C SER A 253 -10.06 -4.72 15.62
N VAL A 254 -9.49 -5.05 14.46
CA VAL A 254 -10.24 -5.36 13.23
C VAL A 254 -10.85 -6.75 13.32
N ILE A 255 -10.05 -7.79 13.57
CA ILE A 255 -10.52 -9.18 13.51
C ILE A 255 -11.57 -9.51 14.57
N ASN A 256 -11.56 -8.81 15.70
CA ASN A 256 -12.55 -8.98 16.77
C ASN A 256 -13.69 -7.97 16.71
N SER A 257 -13.77 -7.14 15.67
CA SER A 257 -14.82 -6.14 15.51
C SER A 257 -16.17 -6.80 15.21
N ARG A 258 -17.22 -6.32 15.87
CA ARG A 258 -18.61 -6.75 15.63
C ARG A 258 -19.06 -6.54 14.18
N TRP A 259 -18.46 -5.59 13.47
CA TRP A 259 -18.78 -5.27 12.08
C TRP A 259 -18.36 -6.38 11.11
N PHE A 260 -17.43 -7.26 11.50
CA PHE A 260 -16.78 -8.20 10.60
C PHE A 260 -17.00 -9.68 10.97
N LEU A 261 -17.99 -9.97 11.81
CA LEU A 261 -18.28 -11.33 12.28
C LEU A 261 -18.59 -12.35 11.18
N ARG A 262 -18.99 -11.89 9.99
CA ARG A 262 -19.27 -12.72 8.81
C ARG A 262 -18.33 -12.43 7.65
N THR A 263 -17.28 -11.65 7.89
CA THR A 263 -16.36 -11.20 6.85
C THR A 263 -15.17 -12.16 6.77
N SER A 264 -14.72 -12.43 5.55
CA SER A 264 -13.51 -13.24 5.33
C SER A 264 -12.26 -12.40 5.54
N ILE A 265 -11.27 -12.91 6.27
CA ILE A 265 -10.03 -12.19 6.54
C ILE A 265 -8.91 -12.77 5.68
N ILE A 266 -8.46 -11.99 4.70
CA ILE A 266 -7.28 -12.29 3.89
C ILE A 266 -6.12 -11.50 4.50
N LEU A 267 -5.07 -12.21 4.93
CA LEU A 267 -3.92 -11.59 5.59
C LEU A 267 -2.73 -11.56 4.63
N PHE A 268 -2.39 -10.39 4.13
CA PHE A 268 -1.21 -10.20 3.30
C PHE A 268 0.00 -9.86 4.16
N LEU A 269 0.95 -10.79 4.17
CA LEU A 269 2.27 -10.62 4.74
C LEU A 269 3.19 -10.09 3.63
N ASN A 270 3.14 -8.79 3.44
CA ASN A 270 3.75 -8.06 2.34
C ASN A 270 5.21 -7.68 2.61
N LYS A 271 5.89 -7.20 1.56
CA LYS A 271 7.31 -6.79 1.59
C LYS A 271 8.25 -7.94 1.96
N ILE A 272 7.93 -9.16 1.51
CA ILE A 272 8.72 -10.35 1.78
C ILE A 272 10.14 -10.26 1.21
N ASP A 273 10.32 -9.52 0.10
CA ASP A 273 11.60 -9.19 -0.50
C ASP A 273 12.50 -8.39 0.45
N LEU A 274 11.96 -7.32 1.04
CA LEU A 274 12.70 -6.49 1.99
C LEU A 274 12.93 -7.23 3.31
N PHE A 275 11.94 -8.00 3.76
CA PHE A 275 12.06 -8.82 4.96
C PHE A 275 13.22 -9.82 4.85
N LYS A 276 13.38 -10.49 3.70
CA LYS A 276 14.51 -11.41 3.44
C LYS A 276 15.87 -10.72 3.62
N ILE A 277 16.00 -9.51 3.10
CA ILE A 277 17.26 -8.73 3.18
C ILE A 277 17.53 -8.30 4.62
N LYS A 278 16.53 -7.75 5.31
CA LYS A 278 16.69 -7.21 6.67
C LYS A 278 16.93 -8.31 7.71
N LEU A 279 16.27 -9.46 7.58
CA LEU A 279 16.37 -10.54 8.56
C LEU A 279 17.81 -11.07 8.74
N ALA A 280 18.62 -11.04 7.68
CA ALA A 280 20.03 -11.42 7.74
C ALA A 280 20.90 -10.42 8.52
N ARG A 281 20.48 -9.14 8.58
CA ARG A 281 21.23 -8.03 9.19
C ARG A 281 20.75 -7.72 10.61
N ASN A 282 19.43 -7.68 10.79
CA ASN A 282 18.75 -7.37 12.05
C ASN A 282 17.95 -8.60 12.51
N PRO A 283 18.50 -9.45 13.41
CA PRO A 283 17.83 -10.66 13.85
C PRO A 283 16.45 -10.38 14.47
N LEU A 284 15.44 -11.19 14.12
CA LEU A 284 14.08 -11.01 14.60
C LEU A 284 13.99 -11.17 16.13
N GLU A 285 14.82 -12.03 16.71
CA GLU A 285 14.91 -12.31 18.16
C GLU A 285 15.20 -11.06 19.00
N LYS A 286 15.83 -10.03 18.42
CA LYS A 286 16.09 -8.75 19.10
C LYS A 286 14.80 -7.99 19.40
N TYR A 287 13.78 -8.15 18.56
CA TYR A 287 12.49 -7.45 18.67
C TYR A 287 11.39 -8.37 19.19
N PHE A 288 11.56 -9.69 19.00
CA PHE A 288 10.65 -10.74 19.44
C PHE A 288 11.44 -11.84 20.17
N PRO A 289 11.76 -11.66 21.47
CA PRO A 289 12.63 -12.57 22.23
C PRO A 289 12.15 -14.04 22.27
N GLU A 290 10.84 -14.26 22.11
CA GLU A 290 10.19 -15.57 22.04
C GLU A 290 10.43 -16.33 20.73
N TYR A 291 10.84 -15.63 19.67
CA TYR A 291 11.25 -16.28 18.43
C TYR A 291 12.62 -16.96 18.62
N LYS A 292 12.77 -18.17 18.05
CA LYS A 292 14.00 -18.99 18.15
C LYS A 292 14.37 -19.61 16.80
N GLY A 293 13.83 -19.10 15.70
CA GLY A 293 13.97 -19.70 14.37
C GLY A 293 15.23 -19.28 13.61
N GLY A 294 16.03 -18.35 14.14
CA GLY A 294 17.22 -17.83 13.47
C GLY A 294 16.87 -16.98 12.24
N PRO A 295 17.81 -16.79 11.29
CA PRO A 295 17.59 -15.98 10.09
C PRO A 295 16.74 -16.68 9.01
N ASP A 296 16.01 -17.75 9.34
CA ASP A 296 15.16 -18.48 8.40
C ASP A 296 13.87 -17.69 8.12
N VAL A 297 13.80 -17.16 6.90
CA VAL A 297 12.70 -16.32 6.41
C VAL A 297 11.35 -17.01 6.54
N ASN A 298 11.26 -18.30 6.25
CA ASN A 298 10.00 -19.04 6.29
C ASN A 298 9.55 -19.25 7.74
N LYS A 299 10.48 -19.60 8.64
CA LYS A 299 10.18 -19.73 10.07
C LYS A 299 9.79 -18.39 10.67
N ALA A 300 10.50 -17.32 10.31
CA ALA A 300 10.24 -15.97 10.79
C ALA A 300 8.87 -15.46 10.32
N ALA A 301 8.55 -15.62 9.04
CA ALA A 301 7.23 -15.26 8.49
C ALA A 301 6.10 -16.11 9.10
N LYS A 302 6.31 -17.41 9.33
CA LYS A 302 5.36 -18.28 10.04
C LYS A 302 5.17 -17.86 11.50
N PHE A 303 6.23 -17.43 12.18
CA PHE A 303 6.13 -16.90 13.54
C PHE A 303 5.31 -15.60 13.58
N ILE A 304 5.58 -14.66 12.66
CA ILE A 304 4.78 -13.43 12.57
C ILE A 304 3.33 -13.78 12.26
N LEU A 305 3.06 -14.65 11.28
CA LEU A 305 1.71 -15.15 10.99
C LEU A 305 1.06 -15.71 12.26
N TRP A 306 1.75 -16.58 12.99
CA TRP A 306 1.26 -17.17 14.22
C TRP A 306 0.86 -16.08 15.22
N ARG A 307 1.68 -15.05 15.43
CA ARG A 307 1.34 -13.90 16.30
C ARG A 307 0.04 -13.21 15.90
N PHE A 308 -0.18 -12.96 14.61
CA PHE A 308 -1.45 -12.41 14.12
C PHE A 308 -2.61 -13.37 14.35
N THR A 309 -2.44 -14.68 14.14
CA THR A 309 -3.52 -15.65 14.38
C THR A 309 -3.90 -15.74 15.86
N GLN A 310 -2.98 -15.51 16.80
CA GLN A 310 -3.27 -15.53 18.23
C GLN A 310 -4.24 -14.42 18.66
N THR A 311 -4.35 -13.32 17.91
CA THR A 311 -5.27 -12.23 18.25
C THR A 311 -6.72 -12.52 17.85
N ASN A 312 -6.98 -13.63 17.14
CA ASN A 312 -8.29 -13.98 16.58
C ASN A 312 -9.21 -14.67 17.61
N ARG A 313 -9.83 -13.89 18.48
CA ARG A 313 -10.81 -14.40 19.46
C ARG A 313 -12.17 -14.69 18.83
N ALA A 314 -12.50 -13.98 17.74
CA ALA A 314 -13.72 -14.17 16.97
C ALA A 314 -13.75 -15.48 16.16
N ARG A 315 -12.63 -16.22 16.09
CA ARG A 315 -12.50 -17.50 15.36
C ARG A 315 -12.87 -17.37 13.87
N LEU A 316 -12.58 -16.22 13.27
CA LEU A 316 -12.79 -16.01 11.84
C LEU A 316 -11.75 -16.80 11.03
N ASN A 317 -12.11 -17.18 9.80
CA ASN A 317 -11.16 -17.80 8.88
C ASN A 317 -10.14 -16.76 8.41
N ILE A 318 -8.85 -17.05 8.61
CA ILE A 318 -7.73 -16.24 8.14
C ILE A 318 -7.08 -16.97 6.95
N TYR A 319 -6.96 -16.27 5.83
CA TYR A 319 -6.31 -16.76 4.60
C TYR A 319 -5.00 -16.00 4.38
N PRO A 320 -3.86 -16.54 4.82
CA PRO A 320 -2.59 -15.85 4.75
C PRO A 320 -1.91 -16.02 3.39
N HIS A 321 -1.30 -14.94 2.90
CA HIS A 321 -0.47 -14.94 1.70
C HIS A 321 0.81 -14.13 1.94
N LEU A 322 1.95 -14.71 1.55
CA LEU A 322 3.20 -13.96 1.43
C LEU A 322 3.17 -13.18 0.12
N THR A 323 3.36 -11.87 0.21
CA THR A 323 3.22 -11.00 -0.95
C THR A 323 4.42 -10.08 -1.13
N GLN A 324 4.67 -9.74 -2.38
CA GLN A 324 5.49 -8.62 -2.79
C GLN A 324 4.61 -7.75 -3.69
N ALA A 325 3.98 -6.71 -3.12
CA ALA A 325 3.02 -5.88 -3.85
C ALA A 325 3.61 -5.17 -5.08
N THR A 326 4.93 -5.05 -5.16
CA THR A 326 5.65 -4.48 -6.31
C THR A 326 5.90 -5.48 -7.43
N ASP A 327 5.61 -6.78 -7.23
CA ASP A 327 5.72 -7.83 -8.24
C ASP A 327 4.32 -8.21 -8.76
N THR A 328 4.06 -7.84 -10.01
CA THR A 328 2.78 -8.10 -10.68
C THR A 328 2.48 -9.59 -10.85
N SER A 329 3.48 -10.44 -11.07
CA SER A 329 3.28 -11.89 -11.22
C SER A 329 2.87 -12.52 -9.88
N ASN A 330 3.53 -12.13 -8.79
CA ASN A 330 3.16 -12.54 -7.44
C ASN A 330 1.72 -12.14 -7.11
N ILE A 331 1.34 -10.88 -7.38
CA ILE A 331 -0.01 -10.39 -7.10
C ILE A 331 -1.07 -11.05 -7.97
N ARG A 332 -0.80 -11.34 -9.25
CA ARG A 332 -1.74 -12.13 -10.10
C ARG A 332 -2.05 -13.50 -9.50
N LEU A 333 -1.02 -14.22 -9.03
CA LEU A 333 -1.18 -15.55 -8.40
C LEU A 333 -1.95 -15.46 -7.09
N VAL A 334 -1.60 -14.49 -6.23
CA VAL A 334 -2.26 -14.30 -4.93
C VAL A 334 -3.73 -13.92 -5.12
N PHE A 335 -4.04 -13.02 -6.06
CA PHE A 335 -5.43 -12.63 -6.31
C PHE A 335 -6.26 -13.72 -6.97
N ALA A 336 -5.65 -14.61 -7.76
CA ALA A 336 -6.34 -15.80 -8.24
C ALA A 336 -6.78 -16.71 -7.08
N ALA A 337 -5.94 -16.90 -6.05
CA ALA A 337 -6.31 -17.64 -4.85
C ALA A 337 -7.39 -16.90 -4.02
N VAL A 338 -7.24 -15.59 -3.83
CA VAL A 338 -8.23 -14.74 -3.14
C VAL A 338 -9.60 -14.81 -3.81
N LYS A 339 -9.64 -14.79 -5.14
CA LYS A 339 -10.88 -14.94 -5.92
C LYS A 339 -11.64 -16.21 -5.56
N VAL A 340 -10.94 -17.34 -5.41
CA VAL A 340 -11.56 -18.62 -5.02
C VAL A 340 -12.16 -18.52 -3.62
N THR A 341 -11.44 -17.95 -2.67
CA THR A 341 -11.92 -17.73 -1.30
C THR A 341 -13.19 -16.87 -1.26
N ILE A 342 -13.18 -15.76 -2.01
CA ILE A 342 -14.34 -14.86 -2.10
C ILE A 342 -15.55 -15.58 -2.69
N LEU A 343 -15.35 -16.35 -3.77
CA LEU A 343 -16.42 -17.12 -4.41
C LEU A 343 -17.00 -18.18 -3.48
N GLN A 344 -16.16 -18.93 -2.78
CA GLN A 344 -16.62 -19.98 -1.85
C GLN A 344 -17.47 -19.39 -0.73
N ASN A 345 -17.09 -18.24 -0.19
CA ASN A 345 -17.86 -17.61 0.89
C ASN A 345 -19.16 -16.98 0.37
N ALA A 346 -19.15 -16.36 -0.81
CA ALA A 346 -20.38 -15.90 -1.46
C ALA A 346 -21.36 -17.06 -1.75
N LEU A 347 -20.86 -18.23 -2.15
CA LEU A 347 -21.69 -19.42 -2.39
C LEU A 347 -22.28 -19.98 -1.09
N LYS A 348 -21.51 -20.03 0.00
CA LYS A 348 -22.01 -20.43 1.33
C LYS A 348 -23.11 -19.50 1.82
N ASP A 349 -22.92 -18.19 1.69
CA ASP A 349 -23.92 -17.20 2.10
C ASP A 349 -25.20 -17.27 1.27
N SER A 350 -25.12 -17.75 0.02
CA SER A 350 -26.28 -17.99 -0.85
C SER A 350 -27.04 -19.29 -0.55
N GLY A 351 -26.55 -20.14 0.37
CA GLY A 351 -27.19 -21.40 0.75
C GLY A 351 -27.09 -22.51 -0.31
N ILE A 352 -26.21 -22.37 -1.30
CA ILE A 352 -26.00 -23.35 -2.39
C ILE A 352 -25.03 -24.46 -1.95
N MET A 353 -24.29 -24.27 -0.85
CA MET A 353 -23.21 -25.14 -0.41
C MET A 353 -23.27 -25.45 1.08
#